data_AF-A0A962MAQ6-F1
#
_entry.id   AF-A0A962MAQ6-F1
#
_cell.length_a   1.000
_cell.length_b   1.000
_cell.length_c   1.000
_cell.angle_alpha   90.00
_cell.angle_beta   90.00
_cell.angle_gamma   90.00
#
_symmetry.space_group_name_H-M   'P 1'
#
loop_
_entity.id
_entity.type
_entity.pdbx_description
1 polymer ?
#
loop_
_entity_poly.entity_id
_entity_poly.type
_entity_poly.pdbx_seq_one_letter_code
_entity_poly.pdbx_strand_id
1 'polypeptide(L)'
;MRLSAARNHTSRMTDMYIKARGFQPGKSCWAMDHIIPVHRGGGSCGLWNLQTLCLPCHKKKTAEDRETTWVEVVLNRMQVKHIAGEITAEE
;
A
#
# COMPACT_ATOMS: atom_id res chain seq x y z
N MET A 1 -11.31 -17.24 -27.49
CA MET A 1 -12.35 -16.16 -27.56
C MET A 1 -11.91 -14.99 -26.68
N ARG A 2 -11.52 -13.85 -27.28
CA ARG A 2 -11.39 -12.59 -26.54
C ARG A 2 -12.78 -11.96 -26.53
N LEU A 3 -13.48 -12.04 -25.40
CA LEU A 3 -14.69 -11.24 -25.18
C LEU A 3 -14.25 -9.77 -25.11
N SER A 4 -14.36 -9.04 -26.22
CA SER A 4 -14.24 -7.58 -26.18
C SER A 4 -15.50 -7.05 -25.51
N ALA A 5 -15.42 -6.83 -24.20
CA ALA A 5 -16.48 -6.14 -23.47
C ALA A 5 -16.74 -4.80 -24.17
N ALA A 6 -17.97 -4.62 -24.64
CA ALA A 6 -18.44 -3.37 -25.21
C ALA A 6 -18.17 -2.24 -24.20
N ARG A 7 -17.32 -1.29 -24.57
CA ARG A 7 -17.04 -0.10 -23.76
C ARG A 7 -18.16 0.89 -24.00
N ASN A 8 -19.20 0.81 -23.16
CA ASN A 8 -20.35 1.71 -23.21
C ASN A 8 -19.87 3.16 -22.97
N HIS A 9 -20.39 4.14 -23.72
CA HIS A 9 -19.90 5.52 -23.76
C HIS A 9 -19.95 6.26 -22.40
N THR A 10 -20.77 5.79 -21.45
CA THR A 10 -20.81 6.24 -20.04
C THR A 10 -19.55 5.87 -19.26
N SER A 11 -18.76 4.90 -19.75
CA SER A 11 -17.51 4.49 -19.10
C SER A 11 -16.46 5.57 -19.15
N ARG A 12 -16.47 6.51 -20.12
CA ARG A 12 -15.34 7.45 -20.28
C ARG A 12 -15.18 8.41 -19.11
N MET A 13 -16.29 9.00 -18.63
CA MET A 13 -16.26 9.89 -17.47
C MET A 13 -15.98 9.12 -16.17
N THR A 14 -16.59 7.95 -16.00
CA THR A 14 -16.34 7.08 -14.85
C THR A 14 -14.87 6.60 -14.81
N ASP A 15 -14.33 6.17 -15.94
CA ASP A 15 -12.93 5.75 -16.08
C ASP A 15 -11.97 6.90 -15.78
N MET A 16 -12.30 8.11 -16.25
CA MET A 16 -11.54 9.33 -15.95
C MET A 16 -11.54 9.60 -14.45
N TYR A 17 -12.72 9.56 -13.80
CA TYR A 17 -12.84 9.77 -12.36
C TYR A 17 -12.07 8.72 -11.55
N ILE A 18 -12.21 7.43 -11.90
CA ILE A 18 -11.47 6.32 -11.27
C ILE A 18 -9.96 6.53 -11.39
N LYS A 19 -9.48 6.91 -12.57
CA LYS A 19 -8.05 7.21 -12.79
C LYS A 19 -7.59 8.42 -11.99
N ALA A 20 -8.39 9.49 -11.93
CA ALA A 20 -8.07 10.70 -11.16
C ALA A 20 -7.92 10.40 -9.65
N ARG A 21 -8.57 9.35 -9.16
CA ARG A 21 -8.45 8.87 -7.77
C ARG A 21 -7.33 7.84 -7.57
N GLY A 22 -6.53 7.55 -8.60
CA GLY A 22 -5.38 6.64 -8.53
C GLY A 22 -5.70 5.15 -8.75
N PHE A 23 -6.95 4.82 -9.10
CA PHE A 23 -7.40 3.46 -9.37
C PHE A 23 -7.31 3.12 -10.88
N GLN A 24 -7.43 1.84 -11.21
CA GLN A 24 -7.43 1.35 -12.60
C GLN A 24 -8.81 0.83 -12.99
N PRO A 25 -9.46 1.39 -14.04
CA PRO A 25 -10.73 0.88 -14.52
C PRO A 25 -10.64 -0.58 -14.96
N GLY A 26 -11.66 -1.37 -14.64
CA GLY A 26 -11.69 -2.80 -14.96
C GLY A 26 -10.72 -3.66 -14.14
N LYS A 27 -10.13 -3.12 -13.07
CA LYS A 27 -9.31 -3.86 -12.09
C LYS A 27 -9.92 -3.75 -10.69
N SER A 28 -9.53 -4.67 -9.81
CA SER A 28 -9.84 -4.60 -8.38
C SER A 28 -9.31 -3.29 -7.79
N CYS A 29 -10.06 -2.71 -6.85
CA CYS A 29 -9.62 -1.54 -6.08
C CYS A 29 -8.56 -1.88 -5.04
N TRP A 30 -8.33 -3.17 -4.79
CA TRP A 30 -7.51 -3.71 -3.71
C TRP A 30 -6.35 -4.54 -4.24
N ALA A 31 -5.22 -4.48 -3.54
CA ALA A 31 -4.03 -5.30 -3.75
C ALA A 31 -3.59 -5.94 -2.43
N MET A 32 -3.07 -7.17 -2.52
CA MET A 32 -2.30 -7.79 -1.46
C MET A 32 -0.89 -7.19 -1.47
N ASP A 33 -0.36 -6.91 -0.29
CA ASP A 33 0.96 -6.34 -0.10
C ASP A 33 1.67 -6.96 1.12
N HIS A 34 2.99 -6.84 1.16
CA HIS A 34 3.78 -7.28 2.32
C HIS A 34 4.07 -6.09 3.24
N ILE A 35 3.79 -6.22 4.55
CA ILE A 35 4.11 -5.20 5.56
C ILE A 35 5.62 -4.93 5.53
N ILE A 36 6.40 -6.00 5.55
CA ILE A 36 7.83 -6.03 5.25
C ILE A 36 8.00 -6.41 3.78
N PRO A 37 8.52 -5.53 2.90
CA PRO A 37 8.68 -5.84 1.48
C PRO A 37 9.63 -7.04 1.22
N VAL A 38 9.41 -7.70 0.09
CA VAL A 38 10.11 -8.95 -0.27
C VAL A 38 11.63 -8.77 -0.42
N HIS A 39 12.08 -7.70 -1.06
CA HIS A 39 13.51 -7.41 -1.30
C HIS A 39 14.32 -7.18 0.00
N ARG A 40 13.64 -7.29 1.13
CA ARG A 40 14.11 -7.03 2.47
C ARG A 40 13.83 -8.20 3.43
N GLY A 41 13.51 -9.37 2.88
CA GLY A 41 13.29 -10.60 3.63
C GLY A 41 11.81 -10.92 3.94
N GLY A 42 10.86 -10.04 3.62
CA GLY A 42 9.45 -10.27 3.95
C GLY A 42 8.75 -11.39 3.18
N GLY A 43 9.34 -11.87 2.09
CA GLY A 43 8.80 -13.00 1.33
C GLY A 43 8.88 -14.35 2.05
N SER A 44 9.75 -14.46 3.07
CA SER A 44 9.88 -15.66 3.90
C SER A 44 8.98 -15.63 5.14
N CYS A 45 8.19 -14.57 5.32
CA CYS A 45 7.28 -14.42 6.46
C CYS A 45 5.94 -15.13 6.21
N GLY A 46 5.22 -15.42 7.28
CA GLY A 46 3.87 -16.00 7.21
C GLY A 46 2.78 -14.96 6.90
N LEU A 47 1.51 -15.37 7.04
CA LEU A 47 0.34 -14.52 6.77
C LEU A 47 0.31 -13.22 7.59
N TRP A 48 0.98 -13.20 8.75
CA TRP A 48 1.12 -12.00 9.58
C TRP A 48 1.82 -10.84 8.87
N ASN A 49 2.63 -11.12 7.84
CA ASN A 49 3.31 -10.11 7.05
C ASN A 49 2.49 -9.63 5.85
N LEU A 50 1.25 -10.08 5.70
CA LEU A 50 0.39 -9.67 4.60
C LEU A 50 -0.59 -8.60 5.05
N GLN A 51 -0.87 -7.65 4.17
CA GLN A 51 -1.88 -6.62 4.34
C GLN A 51 -2.63 -6.38 3.04
N THR A 52 -3.87 -5.90 3.14
CA THR A 52 -4.67 -5.49 1.97
C THR A 52 -4.66 -3.98 1.87
N LEU A 53 -4.20 -3.44 0.74
CA LEU A 53 -4.13 -2.02 0.48
C LEU A 53 -4.98 -1.64 -0.73
N CYS A 54 -5.51 -0.41 -0.70
CA CYS A 54 -6.10 0.18 -1.89
C CYS A 54 -5.02 0.39 -2.97
N LEU A 55 -5.34 0.35 -4.26
CA LEU A 55 -4.34 0.54 -5.34
C LEU A 55 -3.46 1.80 -5.20
N PRO A 56 -4.00 3.01 -4.91
CA PRO A 56 -3.13 4.17 -4.71
C PRO A 56 -2.29 4.06 -3.44
N CYS A 57 -2.82 3.49 -2.37
CA CYS A 57 -2.10 3.21 -1.12
C CYS A 57 -0.90 2.28 -1.37
N HIS A 58 -1.12 1.20 -2.13
CA HIS A 58 -0.11 0.23 -2.48
C HIS A 58 1.01 0.83 -3.33
N LYS A 59 0.68 1.68 -4.32
CA LYS A 59 1.67 2.40 -5.12
C LYS A 59 2.52 3.34 -4.27
N LYS A 60 1.89 4.07 -3.34
CA LYS A 60 2.60 4.97 -2.41
C LYS A 60 3.61 4.20 -1.57
N LYS A 61 3.18 3.11 -0.93
CA LYS A 61 4.08 2.26 -0.14
C LYS A 61 5.20 1.66 -0.98
N THR A 62 4.93 1.21 -2.20
CA THR A 62 5.97 0.68 -3.10
C THR A 62 7.05 1.71 -3.40
N ALA A 63 6.69 2.99 -3.54
CA ALA A 63 7.65 4.07 -3.73
C ALA A 63 8.47 4.32 -2.45
N GLU A 64 7.82 4.39 -1.29
CA GLU A 64 8.48 4.55 0.01
C GLU A 64 9.47 3.41 0.29
N ASP A 65 9.07 2.15 0.05
CA ASP A 65 9.92 0.98 0.26
C ASP A 65 11.18 0.98 -0.64
N ARG A 66 11.15 1.67 -1.80
CA ARG A 66 12.30 1.80 -2.70
C ARG A 66 13.28 2.89 -2.28
N GLU A 67 12.77 3.96 -1.69
CA GLU A 67 13.52 5.18 -1.42
C GLU A 67 14.12 5.20 -0.01
N THR A 68 13.40 4.68 0.98
CA THR A 68 13.76 4.84 2.38
C THR A 68 14.73 3.76 2.84
N THR A 69 15.75 4.06 3.64
CA THR A 69 16.50 3.01 4.36
C THR A 69 15.62 2.44 5.48
N TRP A 70 15.50 1.12 5.59
CA TRP A 70 14.61 0.41 6.52
C TRP A 70 14.40 1.01 7.91
N VAL A 71 15.48 1.56 8.46
CA VAL A 71 15.55 2.13 9.81
C VAL A 71 14.48 3.20 10.00
N GLU A 72 14.23 4.04 9.00
CA GLU A 72 13.23 5.13 9.10
C GLU A 72 11.78 4.63 8.95
N VAL A 73 11.53 3.58 8.15
CA VAL A 73 10.18 3.05 7.90
C VAL A 73 9.59 2.38 9.13
N VAL A 74 10.37 1.58 9.86
CA VAL A 74 9.90 0.89 11.07
C VAL A 74 9.54 1.90 12.16
N LEU A 75 10.41 2.88 12.39
CA LEU A 75 10.23 3.88 13.44
C LEU A 75 9.03 4.80 13.17
N ASN A 76 8.76 5.13 11.90
CA ASN A 76 7.66 6.05 11.57
C ASN A 76 6.29 5.35 11.45
N ARG A 77 6.26 4.05 11.09
CA ARG A 77 5.01 3.29 10.91
C ARG A 77 4.47 2.66 12.20
N MET A 78 5.33 2.44 13.19
CA MET A 78 4.92 1.92 14.51
C MET A 78 4.13 2.90 15.37
N GLN A 79 3.91 4.16 14.94
CA GLN A 79 3.23 5.18 15.77
C GLN A 79 3.82 5.34 17.20
N VAL A 80 5.07 4.91 17.44
CA VAL A 80 5.74 4.95 18.75
C VAL A 80 6.23 6.35 19.14
N LYS A 81 5.70 7.41 18.51
CA LYS A 81 5.94 8.79 18.96
C LYS A 81 5.37 9.05 20.36
N HIS A 82 4.45 8.20 20.84
CA HIS A 82 3.85 8.33 22.18
C HIS A 82 4.61 7.62 23.31
N ILE A 83 5.52 6.68 23.05
CA ILE A 83 6.21 5.94 24.12
C ILE A 83 7.50 6.65 24.58
N ALA A 84 8.08 7.51 23.74
CA ALA A 84 9.31 8.24 24.06
C ALA A 84 9.17 9.26 25.23
N GLY A 85 7.94 9.51 25.72
CA GLY A 85 7.67 10.41 26.84
C GLY A 85 7.46 9.73 28.21
N GLU A 86 7.43 8.39 28.28
CA GLU A 86 7.09 7.65 29.52
C GLU A 86 8.30 6.99 30.19
N ILE A 87 9.50 7.08 29.61
CA ILE A 87 10.70 6.36 30.11
C ILE A 87 11.58 7.24 31.03
N THR A 88 11.24 8.51 31.28
CA THR A 88 12.07 9.41 32.12
C THR A 88 11.48 9.72 33.50
N ALA A 89 10.60 8.89 34.05
CA ALA A 89 9.97 9.13 35.34
C ALA A 89 10.01 7.91 36.29
N GLU A 90 11.19 7.30 36.44
CA GLU A 90 11.52 6.49 37.63
C GLU A 90 12.99 6.69 37.97
N GLU A 91 13.28 7.75 38.72
CA GLU A 91 14.37 7.88 39.72
C GLU A 91 14.09 9.10 40.62
#